data_AF-A0A6I1K1G3-F1
#
_entry.id   AF-A0A6I1K1G3-F1
#
_cell.length_a   1.000
_cell.length_b   1.000
_cell.length_c   1.000
_cell.angle_alpha   90.00
_cell.angle_beta   90.00
_cell.angle_gamma   90.00
#
_symmetry.space_group_name_H-M   'P 1'
#
loop_
_entity.id
_entity.type
_entity.pdbx_description
1 polymer ?
#
loop_
_entity_poly.entity_id
_entity_poly.type
_entity_poly.pdbx_seq_one_letter_code
_entity_poly.pdbx_strand_id
1 'polypeptide(L)' 'MSILILAAGAGKEGPGPLVSSLARTAGSYPIPVAIVPGQLSDEEIEALA' A
#
# COMPACT_ATOMS: atom_id res chain seq x y z
N MET A 1 -6.41 13.50 11.09
CA MET A 1 -5.15 12.93 10.59
C MET A 1 -5.51 12.05 9.41
N SER A 2 -4.83 12.23 8.28
CA SER A 2 -5.17 11.51 7.05
C SER A 2 -3.96 10.69 6.61
N ILE A 3 -4.20 9.44 6.22
CA ILE A 3 -3.19 8.53 5.67
C ILE A 3 -3.70 7.98 4.34
N LEU A 4 -2.82 7.90 3.35
CA LEU A 4 -3.11 7.24 2.09
C LEU A 4 -2.64 5.79 2.17
N ILE A 5 -3.56 4.85 2.03
CA ILE A 5 -3.25 3.41 2.04
C ILE A 5 -3.35 2.86 0.62
N LEU A 6 -2.29 2.17 0.18
CA LEU A 6 -2.18 1.54 -1.13
C LEU A 6 -2.01 0.02 -0.96
N ALA A 7 -3.00 -0.77 -1.36
CA ALA A 7 -2.92 -2.23 -1.29
C ALA A 7 -2.17 -2.80 -2.51
N ALA A 8 -0.96 -3.32 -2.31
CA ALA A 8 -0.16 -3.95 -3.35
C ALA A 8 -0.69 -5.36 -3.66
N GLY A 9 -1.00 -5.63 -4.93
CA GLY A 9 -1.37 -6.98 -5.36
C GLY A 9 -0.29 -8.02 -5.05
N ALA A 10 -0.72 -9.21 -4.64
CA ALA A 10 0.13 -10.34 -4.24
C ALA A 10 0.62 -11.22 -5.40
N GLY A 11 0.27 -10.87 -6.63
CA GLY A 11 0.55 -11.66 -7.81
C GLY A 11 2.03 -11.64 -8.21
N LYS A 12 2.40 -12.57 -9.09
CA LYS A 12 3.78 -12.66 -9.63
C LYS A 12 4.20 -11.43 -10.45
N GLU A 13 3.25 -10.58 -10.81
CA GLU A 13 3.45 -9.36 -11.61
C GLU A 13 3.87 -8.14 -10.77
N GLY A 14 4.02 -8.32 -9.44
CA GLY A 14 4.38 -7.24 -8.52
C GLY A 14 3.18 -6.36 -8.16
N PRO A 15 3.42 -5.17 -7.59
CA PRO A 15 2.35 -4.26 -7.22
C PRO A 15 1.54 -3.85 -8.46
N GLY A 16 0.21 -3.90 -8.37
CA GLY A 16 -0.69 -3.54 -9.47
C GLY A 16 -0.43 -2.12 -10.03
N PRO A 17 -0.95 -1.81 -11.24
CA PRO A 17 -0.57 -0.63 -12.00
C PRO A 17 -0.81 0.70 -11.25
N LEU A 18 -1.86 0.77 -10.42
CA LEU A 18 -2.15 1.94 -9.60
C LEU A 18 -1.09 2.16 -8.51
N VAL A 19 -0.75 1.12 -7.76
CA VAL A 19 0.27 1.19 -6.70
C VAL A 19 1.63 1.52 -7.29
N SER A 20 2.00 0.86 -8.39
CA SER A 20 3.25 1.12 -9.10
C SER A 20 3.36 2.57 -9.61
N SER A 21 2.25 3.18 -10.04
CA SER A 21 2.23 4.58 -10.47
C SER A 21 2.39 5.55 -9.30
N LEU A 22 1.58 5.36 -8.24
CA LEU A 22 1.54 6.26 -7.08
C LEU A 22 2.78 6.14 -6.19
N ALA A 23 3.39 4.95 -6.11
CA ALA A 23 4.62 4.72 -5.35
C ALA A 23 5.78 5.60 -5.83
N ARG A 24 5.86 5.89 -7.15
CA ARG A 24 6.89 6.77 -7.72
C ARG A 24 6.78 8.21 -7.21
N THR A 25 5.57 8.65 -6.86
CA THR A 25 5.30 10.02 -6.37
C THR A 25 4.99 10.05 -4.88
N ALA A 26 5.21 8.96 -4.14
CA ALA A 26 4.82 8.82 -2.74
C ALA A 26 5.42 9.92 -1.85
N GLY A 27 6.67 10.33 -2.12
CA GLY A 27 7.34 11.41 -1.39
C GLY A 27 6.82 12.83 -1.68
N SER A 28 5.96 12.98 -2.68
CA SER A 28 5.40 14.27 -3.09
C SER A 28 4.07 14.59 -2.38
N TYR A 29 3.48 13.62 -1.67
CA TYR A 29 2.23 13.83 -0.96
C TYR A 29 2.47 14.51 0.39
N PRO A 30 1.60 15.47 0.79
CA PRO A 30 1.69 16.13 2.09
C PRO A 30 1.15 15.25 3.25
N ILE A 31 0.84 13.99 2.98
CA ILE A 31 0.31 13.02 3.94
C ILE A 31 1.16 11.74 3.93
N PRO A 32 1.24 11.02 5.06
CA PRO A 32 1.88 9.71 5.09
C PRO A 32 1.22 8.76 4.08
N VAL A 33 2.05 7.99 3.37
CA VAL A 33 1.62 6.95 2.43
C VAL A 33 2.10 5.60 2.95
N ALA A 34 1.16 4.67 3.16
CA ALA A 34 1.45 3.30 3.56
C ALA A 34 1.11 2.34 2.41
N ILE A 35 2.04 1.43 2.09
CA ILE A 35 1.82 0.37 1.09
C ILE A 35 1.64 -0.94 1.86
N VAL A 36 0.45 -1.53 1.75
CA VAL A 36 0.08 -2.75 2.47
C VAL A 36 0.04 -3.92 1.48
N PRO A 37 0.69 -5.05 1.75
CA PRO A 37 0.56 -6.23 0.90
C PRO A 37 -0.87 -6.78 0.92
N GLY A 38 -1.42 -7.07 -0.26
CA GLY A 38 -2.82 -7.51 -0.43
C GLY A 38 -3.06 -8.99 -0.13
N GLN A 39 -2.01 -9.76 0.18
CA GLN A 39 -2.16 -11.15 0.65
C GLN A 39 -2.31 -11.29 2.17
N LEU A 40 -2.23 -10.20 2.93
CA LEU A 40 -2.35 -10.28 4.38
C LEU A 40 -3.76 -10.70 4.77
N SER A 41 -3.86 -11.63 5.73
CA SER A 41 -5.13 -11.95 6.38
C SER A 41 -5.56 -10.82 7.32
N ASP A 42 -6.82 -10.82 7.74
CA ASP A 42 -7.34 -9.83 8.69
C ASP A 42 -6.53 -9.84 10.00
N GLU A 43 -6.10 -11.02 10.46
CA GLU A 43 -5.26 -11.16 11.66
C GLU A 43 -3.85 -10.57 11.47
N GLU A 44 -3.27 -10.71 10.28
CA GLU A 44 -1.96 -10.13 9.96
C GLU A 44 -2.04 -8.60 9.82
N ILE A 45 -3.17 -8.08 9.33
CA ILE A 45 -3.45 -6.64 9.26
C ILE A 45 -3.62 -6.07 10.67
N GLU A 46 -4.31 -6.78 11.57
CA GLU A 46 -4.54 -6.34 12.94
C GLU A 46 -3.24 -6.30 13.77
N ALA A 47 -2.27 -7.16 13.46
CA ALA A 47 -0.93 -7.12 14.06
C ALA A 47 -0.07 -5.92 13.62
N LEU A 48 -0.45 -5.23 12.53
CA LEU A 48 0.24 -4.04 12.00
C LEU A 48 -0.37 -2.72 12.49
N ALA A 49 -1.56 -2.76 13.11
CA ALA A 49 -2.29 -1.60 13.64
C ALA A 49 -1.71 -1.11 14.98
#